data_AF-A0A135VSJ0-F1
#
_entry.id   AF-A0A135VSJ0-F1
#
_cell.length_a   1.000
_cell.length_b   1.000
_cell.length_c   1.000
_cell.angle_alpha   90.00
_cell.angle_beta   90.00
_cell.angle_gamma   90.00
#
_symmetry.space_group_name_H-M   'P 1'
#
loop_
_entity.id
_entity.type
_entity.pdbx_description
1 polymer ?
#
loop_
_entity_poly.entity_id
_entity_poly.type
_entity_poly.pdbx_seq_one_letter_code
_entity_poly.pdbx_strand_id
1 'polypeptide(L)'
;MKLTEGPVKSGSLLSYQILVFLIVILWSIIGFEVAQVRLLSLFEAPLTWVSWAVFVMISLVPAITAVAWRMKTRIRFVEPEWEFREREVSLSEYEIMMKEYQGQYRNFISIVDHFQILLICILSIVALAVPFLLMRTTLILIAASPFIFSFIVLLYGLVYSSVIFKLIPNEASPHFPLISERLLRSSVELLQKVPGVSWTGIRMSIGEASGYYTIRNTMPASRIEGIESVSLIRGVIDESGHLSSFVSTLHLDESDSSKLIDEIPRNSSIKQLTELVYKTLQIYIDTKGTDEVLDEVLEEVMHSLKRFNEAEESQSS
;
A
#
# COMPACT_ATOMS: atom_id res chain seq x y z
N MET A 1 25.17 25.89 13.72
CA MET A 1 24.14 24.95 13.26
C MET A 1 24.16 24.96 11.74
N LYS A 2 24.82 23.99 11.09
CA LYS A 2 24.81 23.91 9.62
C LYS A 2 23.40 23.48 9.22
N LEU A 3 22.73 24.28 8.39
CA LEU A 3 21.56 23.82 7.64
C LEU A 3 22.05 22.74 6.68
N THR A 4 22.15 21.51 7.18
CA THR A 4 22.40 20.35 6.34
C THR A 4 21.22 20.28 5.38
N GLU A 5 21.50 20.49 4.09
CA GLU A 5 20.53 20.32 3.02
C GLU A 5 19.81 18.99 3.24
N GLY A 6 18.47 19.00 3.27
CA GLY A 6 17.70 17.80 3.52
C GLY A 6 18.01 16.70 2.49
N PRO A 7 17.70 15.42 2.80
CA PRO A 7 18.00 14.26 1.94
C PRO A 7 17.34 14.33 0.55
N VAL A 8 16.40 15.26 0.35
CA VAL A 8 15.69 15.47 -0.90
C VAL A 8 16.09 16.81 -1.50
N LYS A 9 16.62 16.76 -2.73
CA LYS A 9 16.77 17.95 -3.58
C LYS A 9 15.70 17.92 -4.65
N SER A 10 14.63 18.69 -4.47
CA SER A 10 13.59 18.87 -5.48
C SER A 10 13.80 20.18 -6.25
N GLY A 11 13.88 20.08 -7.57
CA GLY A 11 13.73 21.25 -8.43
C GLY A 11 12.27 21.72 -8.47
N SER A 12 12.01 22.92 -8.99
CA SER A 12 10.64 23.41 -9.18
C SER A 12 9.83 22.48 -10.11
N LEU A 13 8.83 21.81 -9.54
CA LEU A 13 7.91 20.93 -10.27
C LEU A 13 6.84 21.69 -11.07
N LEU A 14 6.63 22.97 -10.74
CA LEU A 14 5.57 23.82 -11.30
C LEU A 14 5.69 23.96 -12.83
N SER A 15 6.92 24.09 -13.35
CA SER A 15 7.16 24.18 -14.80
C SER A 15 6.64 22.96 -15.57
N TYR A 16 6.78 21.77 -15.01
CA TYR A 16 6.29 20.52 -15.61
C TYR A 16 4.78 20.40 -15.49
N GLN A 17 4.19 20.85 -14.37
CA GLN A 17 2.73 20.88 -14.21
C GLN A 17 2.08 21.80 -15.24
N ILE A 18 2.65 22.99 -15.48
CA ILE A 18 2.22 23.89 -16.55
C ILE A 18 2.35 23.21 -17.92
N LEU A 19 3.47 22.55 -18.18
CA LEU A 19 3.68 21.86 -19.46
C LEU A 19 2.65 20.74 -19.68
N VAL A 20 2.36 19.92 -18.68
CA VAL A 20 1.30 18.90 -18.76
C VAL A 20 -0.05 19.55 -19.04
N PHE A 21 -0.38 20.63 -18.33
CA PHE A 21 -1.65 21.34 -18.53
C PHE A 21 -1.79 21.86 -19.97
N LEU A 22 -0.73 22.46 -20.52
CA LEU A 22 -0.70 22.92 -21.91
C LEU A 22 -0.85 21.78 -22.92
N ILE A 23 -0.18 20.64 -22.70
CA ILE A 23 -0.33 19.44 -23.54
C ILE A 23 -1.78 18.94 -23.51
N VAL A 24 -2.39 18.85 -22.33
CA VAL A 24 -3.78 18.39 -22.20
C VAL A 24 -4.76 19.35 -22.89
N ILE A 25 -4.57 20.67 -22.75
CA ILE A 25 -5.38 21.67 -23.49
C ILE A 25 -5.22 21.50 -25.00
N LEU A 26 -3.99 21.35 -25.48
CA LEU A 26 -3.73 21.19 -26.92
C LEU A 26 -4.44 19.95 -27.48
N TRP A 27 -4.37 18.81 -26.78
CA TRP A 27 -5.08 17.59 -27.18
C TRP A 27 -6.59 17.70 -27.06
N SER A 28 -7.08 18.47 -26.09
CA SER A 28 -8.50 18.77 -25.95
C SER A 28 -9.02 19.58 -27.15
N ILE A 29 -8.24 20.55 -27.66
CA ILE A 29 -8.55 21.29 -28.89
C ILE A 29 -8.49 20.38 -30.12
N ILE A 30 -7.47 19.54 -30.25
CA ILE A 30 -7.40 18.54 -31.33
C ILE A 30 -8.62 17.61 -31.28
N GLY A 31 -9.01 17.16 -30.09
CA GLY A 31 -10.19 16.34 -29.88
C GLY A 31 -11.48 17.03 -30.32
N PHE A 32 -11.62 18.33 -30.01
CA PHE A 32 -12.73 19.15 -30.48
C PHE A 32 -12.85 19.15 -32.01
N GLU A 33 -11.76 19.46 -32.72
CA GLU A 33 -11.71 19.50 -34.19
C GLU A 33 -12.03 18.13 -34.80
N VAL A 34 -11.44 17.06 -34.26
CA VAL A 34 -11.71 15.68 -34.71
C VAL A 34 -13.18 15.32 -34.52
N ALA A 35 -13.77 15.67 -33.38
CA ALA A 35 -15.19 15.42 -33.11
C ALA A 35 -16.10 16.21 -34.05
N GLN A 36 -15.80 17.48 -34.30
CA GLN A 36 -16.57 18.31 -35.23
C GLN A 36 -16.63 17.71 -36.63
N VAL A 37 -15.52 17.14 -37.14
CA VAL A 37 -15.48 16.52 -38.47
C VAL A 37 -16.09 15.12 -38.47
N ARG A 38 -15.72 14.25 -37.52
CA ARG A 38 -16.04 12.82 -37.57
C ARG A 38 -17.44 12.48 -37.07
N LEU A 39 -18.03 13.29 -36.21
CA LEU A 39 -19.42 13.07 -35.77
C LEU A 39 -20.44 13.33 -36.88
N LEU A 40 -20.10 14.16 -37.88
CA LEU A 40 -20.98 14.39 -39.04
C LEU A 40 -21.19 13.12 -39.86
N SER A 41 -20.14 12.30 -40.03
CA SER A 41 -20.19 11.02 -40.75
C SER A 41 -20.60 9.83 -39.86
N LEU A 42 -21.12 10.08 -38.65
CA LEU A 42 -21.33 9.02 -37.66
C LEU A 42 -22.34 7.96 -38.10
N PHE A 43 -23.41 8.37 -38.78
CA PHE A 43 -24.46 7.47 -39.24
C PHE A 43 -24.02 6.58 -40.42
N GLU A 44 -23.05 7.03 -41.19
CA GLU A 44 -22.50 6.27 -42.32
C GLU A 44 -21.41 5.30 -41.86
N ALA A 45 -20.52 5.74 -40.95
CA ALA A 45 -19.34 4.97 -40.57
C ALA A 45 -19.01 5.11 -39.06
N PRO A 46 -19.79 4.51 -38.15
CA PRO A 46 -19.63 4.70 -36.70
C PRO A 46 -18.27 4.21 -36.16
N LEU A 47 -17.67 3.20 -36.80
CA LEU A 47 -16.34 2.72 -36.45
C LEU A 47 -15.24 3.76 -36.68
N THR A 48 -15.45 4.69 -37.62
CA THR A 48 -14.47 5.76 -37.87
C THR A 48 -14.41 6.72 -36.70
N TRP A 49 -15.56 7.08 -36.11
CA TRP A 49 -15.62 7.88 -34.88
C TRP A 49 -14.86 7.21 -33.74
N VAL A 50 -15.17 5.93 -33.46
CA VAL A 50 -14.51 5.17 -32.39
C VAL A 50 -13.00 5.14 -32.60
N SER A 51 -12.55 4.85 -33.82
CA SER A 51 -11.12 4.76 -34.15
C SER A 51 -10.40 6.09 -33.92
N TRP A 52 -10.98 7.21 -34.37
CA TRP A 52 -10.38 8.53 -34.20
C TRP A 52 -10.41 9.01 -32.75
N ALA A 53 -11.50 8.76 -32.03
CA ALA A 53 -11.60 9.11 -30.62
C ALA A 53 -10.58 8.32 -29.76
N VAL A 54 -10.45 7.01 -30.01
CA VAL A 54 -9.42 6.18 -29.37
C VAL A 54 -8.02 6.67 -29.74
N PHE A 55 -7.77 7.00 -31.01
CA PHE A 55 -6.48 7.53 -31.46
C PHE A 55 -6.09 8.82 -30.73
N VAL A 56 -7.01 9.78 -30.59
CA VAL A 56 -6.77 11.03 -29.84
C VAL A 56 -6.37 10.71 -28.39
N MET A 57 -7.10 9.82 -27.72
CA MET A 57 -6.84 9.46 -26.32
C MET A 57 -5.52 8.71 -26.14
N ILE A 58 -5.25 7.71 -26.99
CA ILE A 58 -4.00 6.92 -26.94
C ILE A 58 -2.79 7.79 -27.31
N SER A 59 -2.91 8.71 -28.27
CA SER A 59 -1.79 9.58 -28.66
C SER A 59 -1.38 10.56 -27.55
N LEU A 60 -2.29 10.89 -26.63
CA LEU A 60 -2.01 11.75 -25.47
C LEU A 60 -1.15 11.04 -24.42
N VAL A 61 -1.35 9.73 -24.26
CA VAL A 61 -0.65 8.90 -23.26
C VAL A 61 0.88 9.05 -23.29
N PRO A 62 1.59 8.83 -24.41
CA PRO A 62 3.05 8.92 -24.43
C PRO A 62 3.55 10.34 -24.11
N ALA A 63 2.82 11.38 -24.53
CA ALA A 63 3.19 12.76 -24.27
C ALA A 63 3.14 13.09 -22.76
N ILE A 64 2.04 12.73 -22.09
CA ILE A 64 1.91 12.92 -20.64
C ILE A 64 2.92 12.08 -19.88
N THR A 65 3.07 10.80 -20.25
CA THR A 65 4.01 9.88 -19.60
C THR A 65 5.44 10.39 -19.68
N ALA A 66 5.88 10.89 -20.84
CA ALA A 66 7.23 11.44 -21.00
C ALA A 66 7.48 12.65 -20.07
N VAL A 67 6.51 13.57 -19.98
CA VAL A 67 6.64 14.76 -19.12
C VAL A 67 6.58 14.39 -17.65
N ALA A 68 5.65 13.52 -17.25
CA ALA A 68 5.53 13.05 -15.87
C ALA A 68 6.76 12.25 -15.42
N TRP A 69 7.31 11.40 -16.30
CA TRP A 69 8.58 10.70 -16.06
C TRP A 69 9.72 11.68 -15.83
N ARG A 70 9.83 12.72 -16.68
CA ARG A 70 10.87 13.74 -16.52
C ARG A 70 10.68 14.57 -15.25
N MET A 71 9.43 14.85 -14.87
CA MET A 71 9.10 15.53 -13.63
C MET A 71 9.50 14.70 -12.41
N LYS A 72 9.19 13.39 -12.41
CA LYS A 72 9.45 12.47 -11.30
C LYS A 72 10.95 12.17 -11.12
N THR A 73 11.70 12.02 -12.21
CA THR A 73 13.16 11.78 -12.20
C THR A 73 14.00 12.99 -11.77
N ARG A 74 13.40 14.18 -11.61
CA ARG A 74 14.10 15.34 -11.03
C ARG A 74 14.21 15.29 -9.51
N ILE A 75 13.42 14.44 -8.85
CA ILE A 75 13.50 14.25 -7.41
C ILE A 75 14.75 13.40 -7.15
N ARG A 76 15.83 14.07 -6.74
CA ARG A 76 17.07 13.39 -6.37
C ARG A 76 17.05 13.09 -4.89
N PHE A 77 17.42 11.85 -4.56
CA PHE A 77 17.53 11.39 -3.21
C PHE A 77 19.00 11.16 -2.88
N VAL A 78 19.46 11.81 -1.81
CA VAL A 78 20.76 11.51 -1.21
C VAL A 78 20.45 10.76 0.06
N GLU A 79 20.82 9.48 0.11
CA GLU A 79 20.53 8.64 1.28
C GLU A 79 21.22 9.23 2.51
N PRO A 80 20.45 9.63 3.54
CA PRO A 80 21.03 10.10 4.78
C PRO A 80 21.42 8.91 5.67
N GLU A 81 22.25 9.16 6.67
CA GLU A 81 22.44 8.23 7.77
C GLU A 81 21.16 8.22 8.62
N TRP A 82 20.42 7.12 8.56
CA TRP A 82 19.17 6.97 9.29
C TRP A 82 19.44 6.52 10.73
N GLU A 83 18.87 7.25 11.69
CA GLU A 83 18.82 6.79 13.08
C GLU A 83 17.60 5.91 13.27
N PHE A 84 17.78 4.59 13.15
CA PHE A 84 16.70 3.62 13.33
C PHE A 84 16.40 3.37 14.80
N ARG A 85 15.12 3.46 15.16
CA ARG A 85 14.59 3.06 16.45
C ARG A 85 13.48 2.05 16.26
N GLU A 86 13.53 0.97 17.01
CA GLU A 86 12.44 0.00 17.01
C GLU A 86 11.27 0.53 17.83
N ARG A 87 10.06 0.33 17.32
CA ARG A 87 8.82 0.74 17.97
C ARG A 87 7.76 -0.32 17.80
N GLU A 88 7.08 -0.62 18.89
CA GLU A 88 5.89 -1.45 18.93
C GLU A 88 4.67 -0.53 19.07
N VAL A 89 3.69 -0.68 18.19
CA VAL A 89 2.47 0.14 18.17
C VAL A 89 1.25 -0.74 18.01
N SER A 90 0.11 -0.23 18.45
CA SER A 90 -1.17 -0.87 18.16
C SER A 90 -1.51 -0.81 16.66
N LEU A 91 -2.37 -1.71 16.19
CA LEU A 91 -2.82 -1.70 14.79
C LEU A 91 -3.49 -0.37 14.40
N SER A 92 -4.32 0.20 15.26
CA SER A 92 -4.99 1.47 15.00
C SER A 92 -4.01 2.65 14.93
N GLU A 93 -3.00 2.67 15.80
CA GLU A 93 -1.93 3.67 15.75
C GLU A 93 -1.11 3.55 14.46
N TYR A 94 -0.78 2.31 14.05
CA TYR A 94 -0.10 2.06 12.77
C TYR A 94 -0.89 2.60 11.58
N GLU A 95 -2.21 2.38 11.52
CA GLU A 95 -3.06 2.89 10.43
C GLU A 95 -3.04 4.42 10.35
N ILE A 96 -3.07 5.09 11.50
CA ILE A 96 -2.96 6.55 11.57
C ILE A 96 -1.59 7.00 11.07
N MET A 97 -0.52 6.37 11.57
CA MET A 97 0.86 6.68 11.17
C MET A 97 1.06 6.47 9.66
N MET A 98 0.54 5.38 9.09
CA MET A 98 0.67 5.10 7.66
C MET A 98 -0.11 6.10 6.80
N LYS A 99 -1.28 6.54 7.25
CA LYS A 99 -2.05 7.59 6.57
C LYS A 99 -1.31 8.93 6.56
N GLU A 100 -0.70 9.30 7.68
CA GLU A 100 0.13 10.51 7.79
C GLU A 100 1.38 10.40 6.92
N TYR A 101 2.07 9.25 6.99
CA TYR A 101 3.23 8.92 6.18
C TYR A 101 2.95 9.05 4.68
N GLN A 102 1.85 8.45 4.21
CA GLN A 102 1.40 8.57 2.82
C GLN A 102 1.08 10.02 2.42
N GLY A 103 0.47 10.79 3.32
CA GLY A 103 0.15 12.20 3.10
C GLY A 103 1.40 13.05 2.93
N GLN A 104 2.38 12.90 3.84
CA GLN A 104 3.61 13.68 3.84
C GLN A 104 4.54 13.30 2.68
N TYR A 105 4.62 12.02 2.35
CA TYR A 105 5.56 11.50 1.36
C TYR A 105 4.92 11.12 0.02
N ARG A 106 3.72 11.63 -0.28
CA ARG A 106 2.97 11.36 -1.52
C ARG A 106 3.78 11.52 -2.81
N ASN A 107 4.75 12.43 -2.82
CA ASN A 107 5.60 12.68 -3.99
C ASN A 107 6.78 11.70 -4.11
N PHE A 108 7.14 10.99 -3.05
CA PHE A 108 8.27 10.04 -3.02
C PHE A 108 7.81 8.60 -3.26
N ILE A 109 6.66 8.25 -2.72
CA ILE A 109 6.14 6.90 -2.77
C ILE A 109 5.53 6.63 -4.15
N SER A 110 5.74 5.43 -4.67
CA SER A 110 4.99 4.91 -5.82
C SER A 110 3.76 4.17 -5.33
N ILE A 111 2.57 4.64 -5.73
CA ILE A 111 1.28 4.07 -5.27
C ILE A 111 0.37 3.83 -6.46
N VAL A 112 -0.20 2.62 -6.51
CA VAL A 112 -1.23 2.25 -7.47
C VAL A 112 -2.60 2.64 -6.89
N ASP A 113 -3.14 3.77 -7.36
CA ASP A 113 -4.48 4.24 -6.99
C ASP A 113 -5.53 3.61 -7.91
N HIS A 114 -6.07 2.46 -7.48
CA HIS A 114 -7.04 1.67 -8.25
C HIS A 114 -8.31 2.46 -8.60
N PHE A 115 -8.73 3.39 -7.73
CA PHE A 115 -9.91 4.22 -7.99
C PHE A 115 -9.65 5.20 -9.13
N GLN A 116 -8.46 5.82 -9.17
CA GLN A 116 -8.11 6.69 -10.29
C GLN A 116 -7.93 5.91 -11.61
N ILE A 117 -7.41 4.68 -11.57
CA ILE A 117 -7.35 3.80 -12.76
C ILE A 117 -8.76 3.48 -13.26
N LEU A 118 -9.68 3.12 -12.37
CA LEU A 118 -11.08 2.89 -12.72
C LEU A 118 -11.72 4.14 -13.33
N LEU A 119 -11.45 5.32 -12.76
CA LEU A 119 -11.93 6.59 -13.29
C LEU A 119 -11.42 6.87 -14.72
N ILE A 120 -10.17 6.54 -15.04
CA ILE A 120 -9.60 6.65 -16.39
C ILE A 120 -10.36 5.73 -17.37
N CYS A 121 -10.66 4.49 -16.96
CA CYS A 121 -11.43 3.55 -17.77
C CYS A 121 -12.86 4.08 -18.03
N ILE A 122 -13.52 4.59 -16.98
CA ILE A 122 -14.86 5.19 -17.11
C ILE A 122 -14.81 6.41 -18.04
N LEU A 123 -13.88 7.33 -17.86
CA LEU A 123 -13.73 8.52 -18.73
C LEU A 123 -13.48 8.12 -20.18
N SER A 124 -12.72 7.06 -20.43
CA SER A 124 -12.48 6.54 -21.78
C SER A 124 -13.77 6.03 -22.43
N ILE A 125 -14.57 5.24 -21.70
CA ILE A 125 -15.87 4.74 -22.20
C ILE A 125 -16.84 5.91 -22.43
N VAL A 126 -16.91 6.85 -21.50
CA VAL A 126 -17.75 8.05 -21.57
C VAL A 126 -17.36 8.93 -22.76
N ALA A 127 -16.06 9.12 -23.03
CA ALA A 127 -15.56 9.87 -24.18
C ALA A 127 -16.05 9.29 -25.51
N LEU A 128 -16.12 7.95 -25.62
CA LEU A 128 -16.57 7.26 -26.83
C LEU A 128 -18.10 7.29 -26.96
N ALA A 129 -18.81 6.98 -25.88
CA ALA A 129 -20.24 6.73 -25.89
C ALA A 129 -21.09 8.00 -25.82
N VAL A 130 -20.70 9.01 -25.04
CA VAL A 130 -21.55 10.19 -24.81
C VAL A 130 -21.75 11.02 -26.09
N PRO A 131 -20.70 11.41 -26.84
CA PRO A 131 -20.89 12.15 -28.09
C PRO A 131 -21.73 11.37 -29.11
N PHE A 132 -21.55 10.05 -29.17
CA PHE A 132 -22.34 9.16 -30.01
C PHE A 132 -23.84 9.19 -29.66
N LEU A 133 -24.18 9.13 -28.37
CA LEU A 133 -25.55 9.17 -27.90
C LEU A 133 -26.19 10.55 -28.12
N LEU A 134 -25.45 11.62 -27.89
CA LEU A 134 -25.93 12.99 -28.06
C LEU A 134 -26.29 13.31 -29.52
N MET A 135 -25.61 12.69 -30.48
CA MET A 135 -25.94 12.84 -31.91
C MET A 135 -27.35 12.36 -32.29
N ARG A 136 -28.02 11.60 -31.42
CA ARG A 136 -29.39 11.10 -31.61
C ARG A 136 -30.48 11.97 -30.96
N THR A 137 -30.10 13.12 -30.41
CA THR A 137 -30.99 13.93 -29.58
C THR A 137 -31.42 15.23 -30.28
N THR A 138 -31.33 16.38 -29.61
CA THR A 138 -31.74 17.69 -30.14
C THR A 138 -30.59 18.40 -30.85
N LEU A 139 -30.91 19.36 -31.72
CA LEU A 139 -29.91 20.14 -32.45
C LEU A 139 -28.89 20.83 -31.53
N ILE A 140 -29.32 21.30 -30.35
CA ILE A 140 -28.45 21.95 -29.36
C ILE A 140 -27.42 20.95 -28.84
N LEU A 141 -27.84 19.73 -28.50
CA LEU A 141 -26.96 18.69 -27.97
C LEU A 141 -26.02 18.13 -29.04
N ILE A 142 -26.47 18.05 -30.29
CA ILE A 142 -25.63 17.74 -31.45
C ILE A 142 -24.50 18.79 -31.57
N ALA A 143 -24.85 20.08 -31.54
CA ALA A 143 -23.86 21.17 -31.62
C ALA A 143 -22.90 21.20 -30.42
N ALA A 144 -23.36 20.78 -29.24
CA ALA A 144 -22.54 20.69 -28.03
C ALA A 144 -21.63 19.45 -27.99
N SER A 145 -21.88 18.43 -28.83
CA SER A 145 -21.16 17.15 -28.76
C SER A 145 -19.63 17.25 -28.92
N PRO A 146 -19.05 18.11 -29.78
CA PRO A 146 -17.59 18.25 -29.88
C PRO A 146 -17.00 18.90 -28.62
N PHE A 147 -17.70 19.86 -28.01
CA PHE A 147 -17.29 20.48 -26.74
C PHE A 147 -17.29 19.47 -25.60
N ILE A 148 -18.31 18.62 -25.53
CA ILE A 148 -18.41 17.58 -24.50
C ILE A 148 -17.28 16.57 -24.65
N PHE A 149 -16.98 16.12 -25.88
CA PHE A 149 -15.84 15.24 -26.13
C PHE A 149 -14.52 15.89 -25.72
N SER A 150 -14.27 17.12 -26.16
CA SER A 150 -13.09 17.92 -25.82
C SER A 150 -12.88 18.07 -24.31
N PHE A 151 -13.96 18.32 -23.58
CA PHE A 151 -13.95 18.42 -22.11
C PHE A 151 -13.63 17.07 -21.45
N ILE A 152 -14.19 15.95 -21.94
CA ILE A 152 -13.87 14.62 -21.41
C ILE A 152 -12.40 14.26 -21.68
N VAL A 153 -11.85 14.59 -22.87
CA VAL A 153 -10.42 14.41 -23.19
C VAL A 153 -9.54 15.20 -22.22
N LEU A 154 -9.95 16.44 -21.89
CA LEU A 154 -9.25 17.27 -20.91
C LEU A 154 -9.24 16.59 -19.53
N LEU A 155 -10.41 16.15 -19.03
CA LEU A 155 -10.51 15.45 -17.74
C LEU A 155 -9.68 14.16 -17.73
N TYR A 156 -9.75 13.38 -18.81
CA TYR A 156 -8.96 12.17 -18.99
C TYR A 156 -7.46 12.47 -18.88
N GLY A 157 -6.95 13.47 -19.60
CA GLY A 157 -5.55 13.86 -19.55
C GLY A 157 -5.09 14.28 -18.15
N LEU A 158 -5.91 15.05 -17.42
CA LEU A 158 -5.60 15.47 -16.05
C LEU A 158 -5.56 14.29 -15.07
N VAL A 159 -6.56 13.39 -15.11
CA VAL A 159 -6.59 12.21 -14.25
C VAL A 159 -5.45 11.26 -14.62
N TYR A 160 -5.20 11.04 -15.91
CA TYR A 160 -4.10 10.21 -16.40
C TYR A 160 -2.75 10.73 -15.91
N SER A 161 -2.49 12.04 -16.02
CA SER A 161 -1.29 12.68 -15.47
C SER A 161 -1.11 12.40 -13.97
N SER A 162 -2.17 12.56 -13.17
CA SER A 162 -2.13 12.27 -11.73
C SER A 162 -1.75 10.82 -11.45
N VAL A 163 -2.35 9.87 -12.19
CA VAL A 163 -2.08 8.43 -12.02
C VAL A 163 -0.64 8.13 -12.39
N ILE A 164 -0.19 8.59 -13.57
CA ILE A 164 1.14 8.27 -14.06
C ILE A 164 2.23 8.87 -13.17
N PHE A 165 2.02 10.07 -12.62
CA PHE A 165 2.96 10.67 -11.68
C PHE A 165 3.08 9.89 -10.36
N LYS A 166 1.99 9.30 -9.88
CA LYS A 166 1.99 8.43 -8.69
C LYS A 166 2.59 7.06 -8.98
N LEU A 167 2.45 6.55 -10.21
CA LEU A 167 2.87 5.19 -10.59
C LEU A 167 4.38 5.10 -10.89
N ILE A 168 4.97 6.14 -11.49
CA ILE A 168 6.39 6.12 -11.86
C ILE A 168 7.26 6.13 -10.59
N PRO A 169 8.14 5.14 -10.39
CA PRO A 169 9.08 5.16 -9.26
C PRO A 169 10.14 6.26 -9.44
N ASN A 170 10.68 6.77 -8.33
CA ASN A 170 11.85 7.64 -8.32
C ASN A 170 12.98 7.05 -7.46
N GLU A 171 14.12 7.75 -7.42
CA GLU A 171 15.27 7.35 -6.60
C GLU A 171 14.95 7.26 -5.11
N ALA A 172 13.98 8.03 -4.61
CA ALA A 172 13.56 7.96 -3.20
C ALA A 172 12.63 6.77 -2.92
N SER A 173 11.85 6.30 -3.90
CA SER A 173 10.78 5.32 -3.69
C SER A 173 11.23 4.06 -2.92
N PRO A 174 12.40 3.44 -3.20
CA PRO A 174 12.87 2.29 -2.43
C PRO A 174 13.15 2.59 -0.95
N HIS A 175 13.50 3.83 -0.61
CA HIS A 175 13.81 4.24 0.77
C HIS A 175 12.56 4.61 1.58
N PHE A 176 11.40 4.73 0.92
CA PHE A 176 10.10 5.01 1.54
C PHE A 176 9.11 3.88 1.22
N PRO A 177 9.33 2.66 1.76
CA PRO A 177 8.49 1.51 1.45
C PRO A 177 7.07 1.70 2.02
N LEU A 178 6.10 1.13 1.33
CA LEU A 178 4.70 1.16 1.75
C LEU A 178 4.20 -0.27 1.89
N ILE A 179 3.98 -0.69 3.13
CA ILE A 179 3.51 -2.03 3.46
C ILE A 179 1.99 -1.98 3.61
N SER A 180 1.30 -2.89 2.92
CA SER A 180 -0.16 -2.88 2.88
C SER A 180 -0.76 -3.18 4.26
N GLU A 181 -1.55 -2.25 4.78
CA GLU A 181 -2.25 -2.37 6.07
C GLU A 181 -3.15 -3.61 6.14
N ARG A 182 -3.79 -3.97 5.02
CA ARG A 182 -4.72 -5.11 4.96
C ARG A 182 -4.05 -6.44 5.33
N LEU A 183 -2.82 -6.67 4.88
CA LEU A 183 -2.08 -7.91 5.18
C LEU A 183 -1.67 -7.98 6.65
N LEU A 184 -1.30 -6.84 7.24
CA LEU A 184 -0.93 -6.76 8.65
C LEU A 184 -2.17 -6.92 9.54
N ARG A 185 -3.28 -6.26 9.20
CA ARG A 185 -4.56 -6.34 9.92
C ARG A 185 -4.99 -7.80 10.16
N SER A 186 -5.07 -8.61 9.11
CA SER A 186 -5.50 -10.01 9.26
C SER A 186 -4.57 -10.83 10.14
N SER A 187 -3.27 -10.52 10.13
CA SER A 187 -2.27 -11.23 10.91
C SER A 187 -2.33 -10.84 12.39
N VAL A 188 -2.50 -9.54 12.68
CA VAL A 188 -2.68 -9.03 14.05
C VAL A 188 -4.00 -9.52 14.65
N GLU A 189 -5.11 -9.49 13.89
CA GLU A 189 -6.41 -10.01 14.34
C GLU A 189 -6.36 -11.51 14.64
N LEU A 190 -5.51 -12.25 13.93
CA LEU A 190 -5.30 -13.68 14.16
C LEU A 190 -4.45 -13.91 15.41
N LEU A 191 -3.37 -13.16 15.61
CA LEU A 191 -2.57 -13.19 16.84
C LEU A 191 -3.39 -12.80 18.08
N GLN A 192 -4.31 -11.85 17.95
CA GLN A 192 -5.15 -11.36 19.05
C GLN A 192 -6.09 -12.45 19.61
N LYS A 193 -6.37 -13.49 18.82
CA LYS A 193 -7.22 -14.62 19.23
C LYS A 193 -6.44 -15.77 19.87
N VAL A 194 -5.11 -15.67 19.94
CA VAL A 194 -4.25 -16.71 20.49
C VAL A 194 -4.27 -16.59 22.02
N PRO A 195 -4.66 -17.65 22.76
CA PRO A 195 -4.60 -17.67 24.23
C PRO A 195 -3.17 -17.47 24.75
N GLY A 196 -3.05 -16.84 25.93
CA GLY A 196 -1.76 -16.56 26.58
C GLY A 196 -0.95 -15.43 25.94
N VAL A 197 -1.58 -14.58 25.12
CA VAL A 197 -0.95 -13.40 24.51
C VAL A 197 -1.46 -12.14 25.21
N SER A 198 -0.57 -11.36 25.82
CA SER A 198 -0.94 -10.13 26.55
C SER A 198 -1.01 -8.90 25.67
N TRP A 199 -0.23 -8.85 24.58
CA TRP A 199 -0.23 -7.73 23.65
C TRP A 199 -0.09 -8.19 22.21
N THR A 200 -0.82 -7.52 21.30
CA THR A 200 -0.71 -7.70 19.86
C THR A 200 -0.66 -6.36 19.15
N GLY A 201 0.15 -6.29 18.10
CA GLY A 201 0.30 -5.08 17.32
C GLY A 201 1.31 -5.24 16.21
N ILE A 202 2.01 -4.15 15.92
CA ILE A 202 2.97 -4.07 14.83
C ILE A 202 4.29 -3.57 15.39
N ARG A 203 5.36 -4.34 15.14
CA ARG A 203 6.73 -3.91 15.37
C ARG A 203 7.29 -3.33 14.08
N MET A 204 7.95 -2.19 14.16
CA MET A 204 8.58 -1.54 13.01
C MET A 204 9.85 -0.82 13.43
N SER A 205 10.72 -0.52 12.46
CA SER A 205 11.86 0.36 12.62
C SER A 205 11.54 1.72 12.02
N ILE A 206 11.56 2.77 12.84
CA ILE A 206 11.40 4.15 12.39
C ILE A 206 12.80 4.75 12.26
N GLY A 207 13.20 5.06 11.03
CA GLY A 207 14.44 5.78 10.75
C GLY A 207 14.16 7.26 10.64
N GLU A 208 14.86 8.10 11.39
CA GLU A 208 14.73 9.56 11.32
C GLU A 208 16.03 10.19 10.79
N ALA A 209 15.90 11.19 9.92
CA ALA A 209 17.03 11.97 9.40
C ALA A 209 16.58 13.33 8.86
N SER A 210 17.19 14.41 9.35
CA SER A 210 16.97 15.80 8.87
C SER A 210 15.49 16.22 8.77
N GLY A 211 14.65 15.77 9.71
CA GLY A 211 13.21 16.06 9.74
C GLY A 211 12.35 15.17 8.82
N TYR A 212 12.97 14.22 8.14
CA TYR A 212 12.28 13.14 7.43
C TYR A 212 12.28 11.88 8.31
N TYR A 213 11.29 11.02 8.10
CA TYR A 213 11.28 9.69 8.68
C TYR A 213 10.87 8.64 7.66
N THR A 214 11.34 7.42 7.84
CA THR A 214 10.98 6.25 7.05
C THR A 214 10.57 5.12 7.98
N ILE A 215 9.60 4.32 7.56
CA ILE A 215 9.12 3.15 8.30
C ILE A 215 9.63 1.93 7.55
N ARG A 216 10.40 1.08 8.23
CA ARG A 216 10.99 -0.16 7.68
C ARG A 216 10.74 -1.33 8.60
N ASN A 217 10.99 -2.54 8.10
CA ASN A 217 10.90 -3.78 8.88
C ASN A 217 9.57 -3.95 9.63
N THR A 218 8.47 -3.47 9.04
CA THR A 218 7.15 -3.56 9.67
C THR A 218 6.71 -5.02 9.67
N MET A 219 6.36 -5.54 10.84
CA MET A 219 5.93 -6.92 11.01
C MET A 219 4.83 -7.01 12.08
N PRO A 220 3.86 -7.93 11.95
CA PRO A 220 2.92 -8.20 13.03
C PRO A 220 3.69 -8.84 14.19
N ALA A 221 3.39 -8.43 15.41
CA ALA A 221 4.09 -8.87 16.60
C ALA A 221 3.11 -9.11 17.75
N SER A 222 3.46 -10.05 18.63
CA SER A 222 2.75 -10.28 19.87
C SER A 222 3.70 -10.68 21.00
N ARG A 223 3.28 -10.38 22.23
CA ARG A 223 4.00 -10.69 23.48
C ARG A 223 3.20 -11.73 24.25
N ILE A 224 3.88 -12.71 24.83
CA ILE A 224 3.26 -13.76 25.64
C ILE A 224 3.08 -13.22 27.07
N GLU A 225 1.91 -13.49 27.65
CA GLU A 225 1.57 -13.07 29.00
C GLU A 225 2.51 -13.67 30.05
N GLY A 226 2.95 -12.86 31.02
CA GLY A 226 3.89 -13.23 32.07
C GLY A 226 5.37 -13.21 31.65
N ILE A 227 5.67 -13.21 30.34
CA ILE A 227 7.04 -13.12 29.80
C ILE A 227 7.16 -12.06 28.71
N GLU A 228 6.49 -10.93 28.86
CA GLU A 228 6.40 -9.89 27.83
C GLU A 228 7.75 -9.29 27.48
N SER A 229 8.63 -9.13 28.46
CA SER A 229 9.94 -8.50 28.27
C SER A 229 10.90 -9.36 27.44
N VAL A 230 10.74 -10.69 27.50
CA VAL A 230 11.70 -11.64 26.94
C VAL A 230 11.16 -12.42 25.73
N SER A 231 9.83 -12.56 25.62
CA SER A 231 9.19 -13.28 24.53
C SER A 231 8.70 -12.34 23.44
N LEU A 232 8.79 -12.82 22.20
CA LEU A 232 8.22 -12.15 21.04
C LEU A 232 7.86 -13.18 19.98
N ILE A 233 6.58 -13.21 19.61
CA ILE A 233 6.12 -13.87 18.40
C ILE A 233 6.03 -12.81 17.32
N ARG A 234 6.72 -13.02 16.19
CA ARG A 234 6.75 -12.08 15.07
C ARG A 234 6.42 -12.76 13.75
N GLY A 235 5.71 -12.06 12.89
CA GLY A 235 5.53 -12.49 11.50
C GLY A 235 6.76 -12.18 10.66
N VAL A 236 7.26 -13.15 9.92
CA VAL A 236 8.35 -12.95 8.94
C VAL A 236 7.73 -12.55 7.61
N ILE A 237 8.08 -11.37 7.14
CA ILE A 237 7.64 -10.85 5.83
C ILE A 237 8.72 -11.15 4.79
N ASP A 238 8.31 -11.72 3.66
CA ASP A 238 9.20 -12.00 2.53
C ASP A 238 9.57 -10.73 1.73
N GLU A 239 10.45 -10.86 0.76
CA GLU A 239 10.87 -9.75 -0.12
C GLU A 239 9.71 -9.13 -0.90
N SER A 240 8.61 -9.88 -1.10
CA SER A 240 7.41 -9.40 -1.80
C SER A 240 6.44 -8.64 -0.89
N GLY A 241 6.74 -8.54 0.40
CA GLY A 241 5.87 -7.88 1.38
C GLY A 241 4.73 -8.76 1.88
N HIS A 242 4.80 -10.08 1.65
CA HIS A 242 3.82 -11.05 2.12
C HIS A 242 4.32 -11.76 3.38
N LEU A 243 3.39 -12.04 4.30
CA LEU A 243 3.69 -12.86 5.48
C LEU A 243 4.03 -14.28 5.02
N SER A 244 5.18 -14.79 5.44
CA SER A 244 5.72 -16.11 5.09
C SER A 244 5.54 -17.12 6.22
N SER A 245 5.86 -16.71 7.46
CA SER A 245 5.79 -17.53 8.66
C SER A 245 5.59 -16.68 9.92
N PHE A 246 5.28 -17.35 11.04
CA PHE A 246 5.40 -16.77 12.38
C PHE A 246 6.54 -17.47 13.11
N VAL A 247 7.37 -16.69 13.79
CA VAL A 247 8.53 -17.16 14.54
C VAL A 247 8.41 -16.70 15.98
N SER A 248 8.63 -17.61 16.93
CA SER A 248 8.76 -17.26 18.34
C SER A 248 10.23 -17.14 18.73
N THR A 249 10.55 -16.04 19.41
CA THR A 249 11.90 -15.72 19.90
C THR A 249 11.87 -15.44 21.40
N LEU A 250 12.89 -15.92 22.10
CA LEU A 250 13.03 -15.78 23.54
C LEU A 250 14.42 -15.20 23.89
N HIS A 251 14.45 -14.15 24.69
CA HIS A 251 15.67 -13.47 25.15
C HIS A 251 15.92 -13.85 26.61
N LEU A 252 16.75 -14.86 26.84
CA LEU A 252 16.92 -15.45 28.18
C LEU A 252 18.00 -14.74 29.02
N ASP A 253 18.97 -14.08 28.40
CA ASP A 253 20.14 -13.49 29.07
C ASP A 253 20.45 -12.08 28.55
N GLU A 254 21.29 -11.31 29.27
CA GLU A 254 21.80 -10.00 28.84
C GLU A 254 22.70 -10.06 27.58
N SER A 255 23.06 -11.27 27.14
CA SER A 255 23.65 -11.45 25.82
C SER A 255 22.59 -11.29 24.74
N ASP A 256 22.82 -10.39 23.78
CA ASP A 256 21.96 -10.06 22.63
C ASP A 256 21.54 -11.23 21.71
N SER A 257 21.88 -12.49 22.06
CA SER A 257 21.50 -13.68 21.31
C SER A 257 20.09 -14.14 21.66
N SER A 258 19.11 -13.68 20.89
CA SER A 258 17.74 -14.24 20.89
C SER A 258 17.77 -15.73 20.49
N LYS A 259 17.09 -16.60 21.25
CA LYS A 259 16.90 -18.01 20.89
C LYS A 259 15.63 -18.16 20.05
N LEU A 260 15.77 -18.67 18.83
CA LEU A 260 14.63 -19.06 18.00
C LEU A 260 14.05 -20.36 18.56
N ILE A 261 12.77 -20.35 18.89
CA ILE A 261 12.09 -21.48 19.52
C ILE A 261 11.55 -22.42 18.45
N ASP A 262 10.69 -21.90 17.57
CA ASP A 262 10.05 -22.65 16.51
C ASP A 262 9.51 -21.67 15.44
N GLU A 263 9.20 -22.21 14.26
CA GLU A 263 8.68 -21.48 13.10
C GLU A 263 7.48 -22.21 12.51
N ILE A 264 6.39 -21.48 12.29
CA ILE A 264 5.16 -22.01 11.71
C ILE A 264 4.79 -21.25 10.43
N PRO A 265 4.20 -21.91 9.41
CA PRO A 265 3.90 -21.27 8.13
C PRO A 265 2.78 -20.23 8.24
N ARG A 266 2.68 -19.32 7.26
CA ARG A 266 1.65 -18.26 7.19
C ARG A 266 0.22 -18.75 7.41
N ASN A 267 -0.16 -19.89 6.81
CA ASN A 267 -1.53 -20.41 6.85
C ASN A 267 -1.85 -21.16 8.15
N SER A 268 -1.16 -20.81 9.23
CA SER A 268 -1.34 -21.47 10.50
C SER A 268 -2.71 -21.21 11.11
N SER A 269 -3.29 -22.28 11.64
CA SER A 269 -4.50 -22.20 12.45
C SER A 269 -4.18 -21.54 13.79
N ILE A 270 -5.22 -21.03 14.47
CA ILE A 270 -5.08 -20.52 15.85
C ILE A 270 -4.44 -21.59 16.74
N LYS A 271 -4.83 -22.85 16.57
CA LYS A 271 -4.25 -24.01 17.28
C LYS A 271 -2.72 -24.06 17.14
N GLN A 272 -2.17 -23.93 15.92
CA GLN A 272 -0.72 -23.99 15.70
C GLN A 272 0.03 -22.82 16.36
N LEU A 273 -0.58 -21.63 16.40
CA LEU A 273 -0.02 -20.50 17.15
C LEU A 273 -0.11 -20.71 18.67
N THR A 274 -1.20 -21.30 19.15
CA THR A 274 -1.33 -21.68 20.56
C THR A 274 -0.29 -22.74 20.94
N GLU A 275 0.01 -23.70 20.05
CA GLU A 275 1.11 -24.65 20.23
C GLU A 275 2.47 -23.95 20.27
N LEU A 276 2.67 -22.91 19.44
CA LEU A 276 3.89 -22.10 19.46
C LEU A 276 4.05 -21.33 20.79
N VAL A 277 2.97 -20.74 21.31
CA VAL A 277 2.93 -20.09 22.64
C VAL A 277 3.26 -21.11 23.72
N TYR A 278 2.60 -22.26 23.72
CA TYR A 278 2.81 -23.35 24.68
C TYR A 278 4.27 -23.80 24.72
N LYS A 279 4.87 -24.11 23.56
CA LYS A 279 6.29 -24.49 23.48
C LYS A 279 7.21 -23.40 24.02
N THR A 280 6.89 -22.14 23.76
CA THR A 280 7.69 -21.00 24.24
C THR A 280 7.63 -20.88 25.75
N LEU A 281 6.44 -21.02 26.35
CA LEU A 281 6.24 -21.02 27.80
C LEU A 281 7.00 -22.18 28.46
N GLN A 282 6.88 -23.40 27.93
CA GLN A 282 7.59 -24.57 28.47
C GLN A 282 9.11 -24.35 28.50
N ILE A 283 9.69 -23.88 27.38
CA ILE A 283 11.13 -23.65 27.30
C ILE A 283 11.57 -22.55 28.27
N TYR A 284 10.74 -21.52 28.47
CA TYR A 284 11.03 -20.48 29.46
C TYR A 284 11.01 -21.04 30.88
N ILE A 285 9.94 -21.77 31.25
CA ILE A 285 9.77 -22.38 32.57
C ILE A 285 10.90 -23.36 32.88
N ASP A 286 11.29 -24.19 31.92
CA ASP A 286 12.42 -25.13 32.05
C ASP A 286 13.76 -24.40 32.31
N THR A 287 13.89 -23.15 31.86
CA THR A 287 15.13 -22.37 31.95
C THR A 287 15.19 -21.46 33.17
N LYS A 288 14.09 -20.74 33.49
CA LYS A 288 14.07 -19.70 34.53
C LYS A 288 13.21 -20.08 35.75
N GLY A 289 12.46 -21.18 35.69
CA GLY A 289 11.47 -21.57 36.69
C GLY A 289 10.08 -21.01 36.37
N THR A 290 9.08 -21.43 37.16
CA THR A 290 7.70 -20.98 37.04
C THR A 290 7.36 -19.95 38.12
N ASP A 291 6.33 -19.14 37.85
CA ASP A 291 5.63 -18.31 38.81
C ASP A 291 4.11 -18.54 38.70
N GLU A 292 3.35 -18.00 39.65
CA GLU A 292 1.89 -18.20 39.73
C GLU A 292 1.17 -17.69 38.47
N VAL A 293 1.66 -16.62 37.86
CA VAL A 293 1.07 -16.04 36.64
C VAL A 293 1.32 -16.96 35.45
N LEU A 294 2.53 -17.50 35.32
CA LEU A 294 2.87 -18.42 34.24
C LEU A 294 2.15 -19.75 34.35
N ASP A 295 1.92 -20.25 35.56
CA ASP A 295 1.11 -21.44 35.79
C ASP A 295 -0.34 -21.21 35.31
N GLU A 296 -0.96 -20.07 35.64
CA GLU A 296 -2.31 -19.70 35.19
C GLU A 296 -2.39 -19.58 33.65
N VAL A 297 -1.45 -18.86 33.04
CA VAL A 297 -1.37 -18.70 31.57
C VAL A 297 -1.15 -20.05 30.89
N LEU A 298 -0.29 -20.90 31.44
CA LEU A 298 -0.01 -22.23 30.89
C LEU A 298 -1.26 -23.13 30.94
N GLU A 299 -2.00 -23.10 32.06
CA GLU A 299 -3.27 -23.83 32.20
C GLU A 299 -4.32 -23.37 31.18
N GLU A 300 -4.45 -22.05 30.97
CA GLU A 300 -5.37 -21.49 29.97
C GLU A 300 -5.02 -21.96 28.56
N VAL A 301 -3.74 -21.88 28.19
CA VAL A 301 -3.22 -22.31 26.89
C VAL A 301 -3.46 -23.81 26.69
N MET A 302 -3.16 -24.64 27.70
CA MET A 302 -3.39 -26.09 27.65
C MET A 302 -4.87 -26.45 27.49
N HIS A 303 -5.74 -25.79 28.24
CA HIS A 303 -7.18 -26.01 28.15
C HIS A 303 -7.73 -25.61 26.77
N SER A 304 -7.22 -24.54 26.18
CA SER A 304 -7.57 -24.11 24.83
C SER A 304 -7.10 -25.12 23.77
N LEU A 305 -5.88 -25.65 23.89
CA LEU A 305 -5.37 -26.72 23.01
C LEU A 305 -6.24 -27.98 23.08
N LYS A 306 -6.67 -28.37 24.28
CA LYS A 306 -7.57 -29.51 24.47
C LYS A 306 -8.89 -29.31 23.73
N ARG A 307 -9.50 -28.12 23.84
CA ARG A 307 -10.73 -27.78 23.11
C ARG A 307 -10.57 -27.84 21.60
N PHE A 308 -9.43 -27.41 21.05
CA PHE A 308 -9.16 -27.51 19.62
C PHE A 308 -9.07 -28.97 19.16
N ASN A 309 -8.45 -29.85 19.95
CA ASN A 309 -8.37 -31.28 19.64
C ASN A 309 -9.75 -31.95 19.65
N GLU A 310 -10.58 -31.68 20.67
CA GLU A 310 -11.95 -32.23 20.76
C GLU A 310 -12.84 -31.78 19.57
N ALA A 311 -12.66 -30.54 19.10
CA ALA A 311 -13.37 -30.02 17.94
C ALA A 311 -12.95 -30.70 16.62
N GLU A 312 -11.67 -31.03 16.45
CA GLU A 312 -11.16 -31.76 15.29
C GLU A 312 -11.65 -33.22 15.27
N GLU A 313 -11.66 -33.89 16.44
CA GLU A 313 -12.22 -35.23 16.59
C GLU A 313 -13.71 -35.27 16.24
N SER A 314 -14.47 -34.26 16.66
CA SER A 314 -15.91 -34.14 16.36
C SER A 314 -16.22 -33.90 14.89
N GLN A 315 -15.30 -33.33 14.11
CA GLN A 315 -15.47 -33.10 12.65
C GLN A 315 -15.06 -34.31 11.80
N SER A 316 -14.29 -35.24 12.37
CA SER A 316 -13.81 -36.45 11.67
C SER A 316 -14.71 -37.68 11.88
N SER A 317 -15.68 -37.59 12.78
CA SER A 317 -16.70 -38.62 13.07
C SER A 317 -17.99 -38.37 12.29
#